data_AF-A0A7C3U4F7-F1
#
_entry.id   AF-A0A7C3U4F7-F1
#
_cell.length_a   1.000
_cell.length_b   1.000
_cell.length_c   1.000
_cell.angle_alpha   90.00
_cell.angle_beta   90.00
_cell.angle_gamma   90.00
#
_symmetry.space_group_name_H-M   'P 1'
#
loop_
_entity.id
_entity.type
_entity.pdbx_description
1 polymer ?
#
loop_
_entity_poly.entity_id
_entity_poly.type
_entity_poly.pdbx_seq_one_letter_code
_entity_poly.pdbx_strand_id
1 'polypeptide(L)' 'MKAFLQNCKRMLQVARKPGREEYSQVAKVTGLGILLIGFAGFVIMIISYLIQGSLA' A
#
# COMPACT_ATOMS: atom_id res chain seq x y z
N MET A 1 -28.22 -18.70 -9.90
CA MET A 1 -27.39 -17.47 -10.05
C MET A 1 -28.00 -16.21 -9.45
N LYS A 2 -29.32 -15.94 -9.57
CA LYS A 2 -29.96 -14.72 -9.00
C LYS A 2 -29.78 -14.55 -7.48
N ALA A 3 -29.77 -15.64 -6.72
CA ALA A 3 -29.52 -15.61 -5.27
C ALA A 3 -28.12 -15.11 -4.88
N PHE A 4 -27.09 -15.42 -5.68
CA PHE A 4 -25.72 -14.95 -5.43
C PHE A 4 -25.61 -13.42 -5.57
N LEU A 5 -26.22 -12.83 -6.61
CA LEU A 5 -26.26 -11.37 -6.76
C LEU A 5 -27.03 -10.68 -5.62
N GLN A 6 -28.12 -11.29 -5.15
CA GLN A 6 -28.89 -10.76 -4.01
C GLN A 6 -28.04 -10.71 -2.73
N ASN A 7 -27.25 -11.77 -2.48
CA ASN A 7 -26.37 -11.87 -1.31
C ASN A 7 -25.20 -10.88 -1.39
N CYS A 8 -24.55 -10.75 -2.56
CA CYS A 8 -23.51 -9.74 -2.78
C CYS A 8 -24.03 -8.31 -2.56
N LYS A 9 -25.27 -8.02 -2.97
CA LYS A 9 -25.90 -6.71 -2.75
C LYS A 9 -26.07 -6.39 -1.26
N ARG A 10 -26.51 -7.36 -0.44
CA ARG A 10 -26.58 -7.18 1.02
C ARG A 10 -25.20 -6.99 1.65
N MET A 11 -24.20 -7.74 1.19
CA MET A 11 -22.81 -7.61 1.66
C MET A 11 -22.22 -6.22 1.36
N LEU A 12 -22.42 -5.71 0.14
CA LEU A 12 -21.96 -4.37 -0.25
C LEU A 12 -22.67 -3.25 0.52
N GLN A 13 -23.91 -3.46 0.95
CA GLN A 13 -24.65 -2.50 1.78
C GLN A 13 -24.20 -2.50 3.24
N VAL A 14 -23.70 -3.64 3.75
CA VAL A 14 -23.16 -3.77 5.12
C VAL A 14 -21.72 -3.26 5.20
N ALA A 15 -21.00 -3.22 4.08
CA ALA A 15 -19.67 -2.61 4.01
C ALA A 15 -19.74 -1.13 4.40
N ARG A 16 -19.26 -0.81 5.61
CA ARG A 16 -19.21 0.55 6.12
C ARG A 16 -18.19 1.35 5.33
N LYS A 17 -18.59 2.52 4.80
CA LYS A 17 -17.64 3.47 4.22
C LYS A 17 -16.69 3.92 5.34
N PRO A 18 -15.36 3.79 5.16
CA PRO A 18 -14.41 4.18 6.19
C PRO A 18 -14.56 5.67 6.49
N GLY A 19 -14.47 6.03 7.78
CA GLY A 19 -14.48 7.42 8.21
C GLY A 19 -13.27 8.19 7.65
N ARG A 20 -13.36 9.52 7.62
CA ARG A 20 -12.22 10.37 7.20
C ARG A 20 -11.01 10.22 8.14
N GLU A 21 -11.25 10.04 9.44
CA GLU A 21 -10.20 9.79 10.43
C GLU A 21 -9.55 8.43 10.24
N GLU A 22 -10.33 7.35 10.11
CA GLU A 22 -9.81 6.00 9.86
C GLU A 22 -8.97 5.95 8.58
N TYR A 23 -9.47 6.58 7.50
CA TYR A 23 -8.72 6.70 6.26
C TYR A 23 -7.38 7.43 6.45
N SER A 24 -7.37 8.53 7.21
CA SER A 24 -6.15 9.29 7.49
C SER A 24 -5.14 8.50 8.32
N GLN A 25 -5.61 7.73 9.31
CA GLN A 25 -4.75 6.87 10.12
C GLN A 25 -4.09 5.77 9.28
N VAL A 26 -4.90 5.04 8.49
CA VAL A 26 -4.39 4.01 7.57
C VAL A 26 -3.42 4.63 6.56
N ALA A 27 -3.77 5.75 5.93
CA ALA A 27 -2.91 6.42 4.95
C ALA A 27 -1.56 6.87 5.55
N LYS A 28 -1.54 7.37 6.79
CA LYS A 28 -0.30 7.74 7.48
C LYS A 28 0.59 6.53 7.74
N VAL A 29 0.02 5.43 8.25
CA VAL A 29 0.76 4.20 8.54
C VAL A 29 1.31 3.57 7.26
N THR A 30 0.49 3.46 6.21
CA THR A 30 0.93 2.92 4.92
C THR A 30 1.96 3.82 4.26
N GLY A 31 1.77 5.15 4.30
CA GLY A 31 2.75 6.11 3.78
C GLY A 31 4.11 5.98 4.46
N LEU A 32 4.12 5.79 5.78
CA LEU A 32 5.36 5.60 6.55
C LEU A 32 6.05 4.28 6.20
N GLY A 33 5.29 3.21 5.98
CA GLY A 33 5.81 1.92 5.48
C GLY A 33 6.43 2.01 4.08
N ILE A 34 5.75 2.68 3.14
CA ILE A 34 6.27 2.90 1.77
C ILE A 34 7.56 3.72 1.82
N LEU A 35 7.61 4.76 2.65
CA LEU A 35 8.81 5.59 2.79
C LEU A 35 10.00 4.77 3.31
N LEU A 36 9.78 3.94 4.33
CA LEU A 36 10.84 3.09 4.90
C LEU A 36 11.35 2.04 3.91
N ILE A 37 10.45 1.31 3.26
CA ILE A 37 10.81 0.26 2.30
C ILE A 37 11.45 0.88 1.05
N GLY A 38 10.90 1.99 0.55
CA GLY A 38 11.44 2.73 -0.58
C GLY A 38 12.82 3.30 -0.28
N PHE A 39 13.04 3.85 0.91
CA PHE A 39 14.34 4.34 1.33
C PHE A 39 15.37 3.21 1.47
N ALA A 40 14.99 2.09 2.06
CA ALA A 40 15.87 0.92 2.17
C ALA A 40 16.29 0.40 0.78
N GLY A 41 15.35 0.26 -0.16
CA GLY A 41 15.65 -0.11 -1.54
C GLY A 41 16.50 0.92 -2.28
N PHE A 42 16.26 2.21 -2.04
CA PHE A 42 17.02 3.31 -2.62
C PHE A 42 18.49 3.31 -2.16
N VAL A 43 18.73 3.08 -0.87
CA VAL A 43 20.08 2.96 -0.32
C VAL A 43 20.82 1.77 -0.95
N ILE A 44 20.16 0.62 -1.09
CA ILE A 44 20.75 -0.56 -1.76
C ILE A 44 21.11 -0.23 -3.21
N MET A 45 20.21 0.42 -3.96
CA MET A 45 20.45 0.81 -5.35
C MET A 45 21.65 1.76 -5.48
N ILE A 46 21.76 2.76 -4.60
CA ILE A 46 22.90 3.71 -4.61
C ILE A 46 24.21 2.96 -4.37
N ILE A 47 24.25 2.07 -3.39
CA ILE A 47 25.46 1.31 -3.07
C ILE A 47 25.83 0.40 -4.25
N SER A 48 24.86 -0.29 -4.84
CA SER A 48 25.08 -1.12 -6.04
C SER A 48 25.60 -0.28 -7.20
N TYR A 49 25.05 0.90 -7.44
CA TYR A 49 25.49 1.80 -8.51
C TYR A 49 26.91 2.34 -8.28
N LEU A 50 27.27 2.69 -7.03
CA LEU A 50 28.62 3.13 -6.69
C LEU A 50 29.66 2.02 -6.87
N ILE A 51 29.33 0.79 -6.44
CA ILE A 51 30.22 -0.36 -6.62
C ILE A 51 30.38 -0.71 -8.10
N GLN A 52 29.28 -0.70 -8.88
CA GLN A 52 29.31 -1.04 -10.30
C GLN A 52 29.92 0.06 -11.17
N GLY A 53 29.69 1.33 -10.84
CA GLY A 53 30.28 2.48 -11.52
C GLY A 53 31.77 2.70 -11.22
N SER A 54 32.27 2.13 -10.11
CA SER A 54 33.71 2.11 -9.78
C SER A 54 34.50 1.04 -10.55
N LEU A 55 33.83 0.08 -11.21
CA LEU A 55 34.46 -1.06 -11.87
C LEU A 55 34.44 -0.97 -13.41
N ALA A 56 34.02 0.18 -13.97
CA ALA A 56 34.08 0.48 -15.40
C ALA A 56 35.16 1.52 -15.70
#